data_AF-A0A523E046-F1
#
_entry.id   AF-A0A523E046-F1
#
_cell.length_a   1.000
_cell.length_b   1.000
_cell.length_c   1.000
_cell.angle_alpha   90.00
_cell.angle_beta   90.00
_cell.angle_gamma   90.00
#
_symmetry.space_group_name_H-M   'P 1'
#
loop_
_entity.id
_entity.type
_entity.pdbx_description
1 polymer ?
#
loop_
_entity_poly.entity_id
_entity_poly.type
_entity_poly.pdbx_seq_one_letter_code
_entity_poly.pdbx_strand_id
1 'polypeptide(L)'
;MKLNPLVLLPLLLVLAACSKDEDEPSESTKNLTESLRDFTKKHSESIAGELEKLGESLGEHMSEGKDAFTKAAEQALKDMDEQIERLENGAEDASRDAQESSREAAKKLQDQREELARQLETLRESGGDAWEEMAEAFASSLNEVSEELGQLDRD
;
A
#
# COMPACT_ATOMS: atom_id res chain seq x y z
N MET A 1 13.01 -68.56 7.00
CA MET A 1 11.74 -68.28 6.27
C MET A 1 11.53 -66.77 6.34
N LYS A 2 11.27 -65.98 5.29
CA LYS A 2 11.18 -66.14 3.83
C LYS A 2 11.47 -64.74 3.23
N LEU A 3 11.89 -64.72 1.97
CA LEU A 3 12.50 -63.60 1.23
C LEU A 3 11.53 -62.46 0.83
N ASN A 4 12.17 -61.30 0.59
CA ASN A 4 11.83 -60.12 -0.23
C ASN A 4 11.14 -60.42 -1.57
N PRO A 5 10.46 -59.45 -2.21
CA PRO A 5 11.17 -58.55 -3.15
C PRO A 5 10.67 -57.07 -3.10
N LEU A 6 11.51 -56.05 -3.33
CA LEU A 6 11.89 -55.57 -4.69
C LEU A 6 10.60 -55.36 -5.51
N VAL A 7 10.23 -54.18 -6.00
CA VAL A 7 10.99 -53.33 -6.92
C VAL A 7 10.24 -51.98 -7.09
N LEU A 8 10.98 -50.98 -7.57
CA LEU A 8 10.52 -49.92 -8.50
C LEU A 8 10.03 -48.58 -7.91
N LEU A 9 11.01 -47.76 -7.54
CA LEU A 9 11.09 -46.39 -8.07
C LEU A 9 11.27 -46.46 -9.60
N PRO A 10 10.45 -45.72 -10.37
CA PRO A 10 10.97 -44.66 -11.22
C PRO A 10 10.09 -43.40 -11.10
N LEU A 11 10.64 -42.20 -10.84
CA LEU A 11 11.13 -41.24 -11.84
C LEU A 11 10.23 -41.13 -13.10
N LEU A 12 9.36 -40.11 -13.17
CA LEU A 12 9.25 -39.09 -14.23
C LEU A 12 7.86 -38.44 -14.30
N LEU A 13 7.84 -37.11 -14.11
CA LEU A 13 7.20 -36.10 -14.96
C LEU A 13 6.06 -36.56 -15.89
N VAL A 14 4.83 -36.14 -15.58
CA VAL A 14 3.81 -35.85 -16.58
C VAL A 14 3.38 -34.39 -16.41
N LEU A 15 3.88 -33.55 -17.31
CA LEU A 15 3.33 -32.24 -17.60
C LEU A 15 2.09 -32.41 -18.48
N ALA A 16 1.11 -31.52 -18.25
CA ALA A 16 -0.01 -31.15 -19.10
C ALA A 16 -1.26 -32.07 -19.13
N ALA A 17 -2.28 -31.68 -18.35
CA ALA A 17 -3.60 -31.31 -18.87
C ALA A 17 -4.45 -30.70 -17.74
N CYS A 18 -4.93 -29.47 -17.91
CA CYS A 18 -5.96 -28.86 -17.06
C CYS A 18 -7.22 -29.73 -17.10
N SER A 19 -7.75 -30.10 -15.92
CA SER A 19 -9.15 -29.87 -15.54
C SER A 19 -9.46 -30.53 -14.19
N LYS A 20 -9.67 -29.67 -13.20
CA LYS A 20 -10.93 -29.62 -12.45
C LYS A 20 -11.19 -30.76 -11.45
N ASP A 21 -10.36 -30.79 -10.41
CA ASP A 21 -10.74 -31.29 -9.08
C ASP A 21 -9.95 -30.46 -8.07
N GLU A 22 -10.49 -29.30 -7.67
CA GLU A 22 -9.97 -28.53 -6.54
C GLU A 22 -10.99 -28.62 -5.41
N ASP A 23 -10.54 -29.18 -4.30
CA ASP A 23 -11.19 -29.18 -3.00
C ASP A 23 -11.93 -27.86 -2.74
N GLU A 24 -13.25 -27.94 -2.57
CA GLU A 24 -14.12 -26.83 -2.18
C GLU A 24 -13.57 -26.17 -0.89
N PRO A 25 -13.14 -24.90 -0.91
CA PRO A 25 -12.80 -24.20 0.32
C PRO A 25 -14.09 -24.05 1.15
N SER A 26 -14.06 -24.63 2.35
CA SER A 26 -15.18 -24.62 3.30
C SER A 26 -15.74 -23.20 3.52
N GLU A 27 -17.05 -23.08 3.61
CA GLU A 27 -17.81 -21.82 3.73
C GLU A 27 -17.28 -20.83 4.81
N SER A 28 -16.60 -21.33 5.86
CA SER A 28 -15.98 -20.48 6.89
C SER A 28 -14.73 -19.73 6.46
N THR A 29 -14.01 -20.18 5.41
CA THR A 29 -12.85 -19.44 4.89
C THR A 29 -13.28 -18.29 3.98
N LYS A 30 -14.37 -18.45 3.21
CA LYS A 30 -14.92 -17.40 2.34
C LYS A 30 -15.27 -16.12 3.12
N ASN A 31 -15.92 -16.28 4.27
CA ASN A 31 -16.36 -15.18 5.11
C ASN A 31 -15.19 -14.44 5.80
N LEU A 32 -14.12 -15.17 6.10
CA LEU A 32 -12.91 -14.61 6.71
C LEU A 32 -12.11 -13.81 5.68
N THR A 33 -12.00 -14.32 4.45
CA THR A 33 -11.33 -13.64 3.34
C THR A 33 -12.10 -12.38 2.91
N GLU A 34 -13.44 -12.42 2.89
CA GLU A 34 -14.25 -11.23 2.64
C GLU A 34 -14.09 -10.18 3.75
N SER A 35 -14.12 -10.57 5.02
CA SER A 35 -13.96 -9.62 6.13
C SER A 35 -12.58 -8.96 6.18
N LEU A 36 -11.54 -9.64 5.67
CA LEU A 36 -10.18 -9.12 5.62
C LEU A 36 -9.95 -8.22 4.41
N ARG A 37 -10.54 -8.57 3.26
CA ARG A 37 -10.61 -7.66 2.11
C ARG A 37 -11.32 -6.37 2.47
N ASP A 38 -12.45 -6.46 3.18
CA ASP A 38 -13.19 -5.29 3.66
C ASP A 38 -12.39 -4.46 4.67
N PHE A 39 -11.57 -5.10 5.51
CA PHE A 39 -10.68 -4.38 6.44
C PHE A 39 -9.60 -3.58 5.69
N THR A 40 -8.86 -4.22 4.78
CA THR A 40 -7.83 -3.56 3.97
C THR A 40 -8.42 -2.46 3.08
N LYS A 41 -9.58 -2.72 2.48
CA LYS A 41 -10.33 -1.77 1.67
C LYS A 41 -10.74 -0.53 2.47
N LYS A 42 -11.35 -0.75 3.64
CA LYS A 42 -11.81 0.36 4.47
C LYS A 42 -10.63 1.22 4.95
N HIS A 43 -9.50 0.59 5.25
CA HIS A 43 -8.28 1.32 5.59
C HIS A 43 -7.72 2.07 4.38
N SER A 44 -7.62 1.47 3.20
CA SER A 44 -7.07 2.15 2.00
C SER A 44 -7.94 3.31 1.53
N GLU A 45 -9.27 3.17 1.53
CA GLU A 45 -10.21 4.25 1.22
C GLU A 45 -10.13 5.40 2.24
N SER A 46 -9.96 5.08 3.54
CA SER A 46 -9.76 6.09 4.57
C SER A 46 -8.45 6.86 4.36
N ILE A 47 -7.36 6.14 4.08
CA ILE A 47 -6.03 6.74 3.88
C ILE A 47 -6.04 7.62 2.62
N ALA A 48 -6.62 7.14 1.53
CA ALA A 48 -6.78 7.92 0.29
C ALA A 48 -7.55 9.22 0.55
N GLY A 49 -8.70 9.15 1.22
CA GLY A 49 -9.50 10.35 1.53
C GLY A 49 -8.81 11.32 2.49
N GLU A 50 -7.89 10.86 3.34
CA GLU A 50 -7.06 11.73 4.19
C GLU A 50 -5.93 12.39 3.37
N LEU A 51 -5.29 11.66 2.47
CA LEU A 51 -4.25 12.18 1.58
C LEU A 51 -4.78 13.15 0.53
N GLU A 52 -5.96 12.91 -0.03
CA GLU A 52 -6.62 13.83 -0.97
C GLU A 52 -6.82 15.20 -0.31
N LYS A 53 -7.35 15.22 0.92
CA LYS A 53 -7.54 16.48 1.69
C LYS A 53 -6.22 17.17 2.01
N LEU A 54 -5.16 16.40 2.27
CA LEU A 54 -3.82 16.96 2.47
C LEU A 54 -3.29 17.59 1.18
N GLY A 55 -3.48 16.95 0.03
CA GLY A 55 -3.11 17.48 -1.29
C GLY A 55 -3.86 18.76 -1.64
N GLU A 56 -5.18 18.80 -1.41
CA GLU A 56 -6.01 20.00 -1.57
C GLU A 56 -5.52 21.14 -0.65
N SER A 57 -5.30 20.85 0.63
CA SER A 57 -4.83 21.82 1.61
C SER A 57 -3.44 22.37 1.26
N LEU A 58 -2.54 21.54 0.74
CA LEU A 58 -1.23 21.98 0.26
C LEU A 58 -1.33 22.96 -0.91
N GLY A 59 -2.27 22.71 -1.83
CA GLY A 59 -2.56 23.64 -2.93
C GLY A 59 -3.02 25.01 -2.43
N GLU A 60 -3.85 25.06 -1.38
CA GLU A 60 -4.26 26.31 -0.73
C GLU A 60 -3.06 27.03 -0.09
N HIS A 61 -2.23 26.30 0.67
CA HIS A 61 -1.05 26.84 1.36
C HIS A 61 0.06 27.30 0.41
N MET A 62 0.08 26.84 -0.84
CA MET A 62 1.02 27.33 -1.85
C MET A 62 0.86 28.85 -2.07
N SER A 63 -0.38 29.35 -2.06
CA SER A 63 -0.66 30.78 -2.20
C SER A 63 -0.27 31.61 -0.96
N GLU A 64 -0.19 30.96 0.22
CA GLU A 64 0.21 31.57 1.48
C GLU A 64 1.74 31.68 1.62
N GLY A 65 2.47 30.94 0.77
CA GLY A 65 3.91 31.01 0.62
C GLY A 65 4.67 29.81 1.18
N LYS A 66 5.98 29.82 0.93
CA LYS A 66 6.89 28.70 1.19
C LYS A 66 6.87 28.13 2.61
N ASP A 67 6.85 28.98 3.62
CA ASP A 67 6.86 28.54 5.01
C ASP A 67 5.56 27.81 5.40
N ALA A 68 4.42 28.30 4.90
CA ALA A 68 3.12 27.67 5.14
C ALA A 68 3.02 26.33 4.43
N PHE A 69 3.38 26.30 3.15
CA PHE A 69 3.44 25.06 2.36
C PHE A 69 4.37 24.03 3.00
N THR A 70 5.58 24.43 3.41
CA THR A 70 6.56 23.50 3.99
C THR A 70 6.03 22.86 5.27
N LYS A 71 5.35 23.62 6.14
CA LYS A 71 4.73 23.09 7.36
C LYS A 71 3.58 22.14 7.05
N ALA A 72 2.73 22.49 6.09
CA ALA A 72 1.65 21.61 5.64
C ALA A 72 2.21 20.31 5.06
N ALA A 73 3.31 20.39 4.30
CA ALA A 73 3.95 19.22 3.71
C ALA A 73 4.62 18.32 4.77
N GLU A 74 5.27 18.91 5.77
CA GLU A 74 5.77 18.18 6.94
C GLU A 74 4.64 17.45 7.69
N GLN A 75 3.50 18.12 7.86
CA GLN A 75 2.34 17.52 8.50
C GLN A 75 1.77 16.37 7.65
N ALA A 76 1.68 16.54 6.33
CA ALA A 76 1.24 15.47 5.43
C ALA A 76 2.14 14.23 5.51
N LEU A 77 3.47 14.41 5.55
CA LEU A 77 4.43 13.31 5.73
C LEU A 77 4.27 12.61 7.09
N LYS A 78 3.96 13.37 8.14
CA LYS A 78 3.68 12.80 9.46
C LYS A 78 2.38 12.01 9.47
N ASP A 79 1.34 12.52 8.81
CA ASP A 79 0.07 11.81 8.70
C ASP A 79 0.25 10.50 7.92
N MET A 80 1.11 10.48 6.89
CA MET A 80 1.51 9.23 6.22
C MET A 80 2.18 8.23 7.17
N ASP A 81 3.08 8.69 8.06
CA ASP A 81 3.70 7.80 9.07
C ASP A 81 2.65 7.16 9.98
N GLU A 82 1.68 7.94 10.46
CA GLU A 82 0.61 7.43 11.32
C GLU A 82 -0.24 6.37 10.60
N GLN A 83 -0.43 6.50 9.29
CA GLN A 83 -1.17 5.55 8.47
C GLN A 83 -0.38 4.27 8.21
N ILE A 84 0.94 4.39 7.97
CA ILE A 84 1.85 3.24 7.88
C ILE A 84 1.79 2.45 9.18
N GLU A 85 1.91 3.11 10.34
CA GLU A 85 1.82 2.44 11.65
C GLU A 85 0.45 1.75 11.85
N ARG A 86 -0.65 2.37 11.40
CA ARG A 86 -1.98 1.72 11.46
C ARG A 86 -2.07 0.49 10.58
N LEU A 87 -1.47 0.48 9.40
CA LEU A 87 -1.45 -0.68 8.51
C LEU A 87 -0.59 -1.81 9.10
N GLU A 88 0.58 -1.48 9.64
CA GLU A 88 1.48 -2.47 10.24
C GLU A 88 0.88 -3.13 11.48
N ASN A 89 0.28 -2.33 12.37
CA ASN A 89 -0.27 -2.81 13.64
C ASN A 89 -1.71 -3.37 13.49
N GLY A 90 -2.50 -2.83 12.56
CA GLY A 90 -3.90 -3.19 12.38
C GLY A 90 -4.12 -4.63 11.91
N ALA A 91 -3.09 -5.26 11.36
CA ALA A 91 -3.15 -6.64 10.87
C ALA A 91 -2.58 -7.68 11.85
N GLU A 92 -2.10 -7.30 13.04
CA GLU A 92 -1.45 -8.24 13.97
C GLU A 92 -2.32 -9.45 14.33
N ASP A 93 -3.64 -9.23 14.50
CA ASP A 93 -4.61 -10.28 14.81
C ASP A 93 -5.28 -10.91 13.56
N ALA A 94 -4.87 -10.51 12.36
CA ALA A 94 -5.45 -10.97 11.10
C ALA A 94 -4.85 -12.31 10.62
N SER A 95 -5.38 -12.86 9.52
CA SER A 95 -4.78 -14.03 8.86
C SER A 95 -3.38 -13.68 8.31
N ARG A 96 -2.56 -14.70 8.04
CA ARG A 96 -1.21 -14.49 7.44
C ARG A 96 -1.28 -13.72 6.12
N ASP A 97 -2.25 -14.04 5.27
CA ASP A 97 -2.40 -13.40 3.96
C ASP A 97 -2.79 -11.91 4.13
N ALA A 98 -3.61 -11.59 5.12
CA ALA A 98 -3.95 -10.20 5.44
C ALA A 98 -2.79 -9.45 6.07
N GLN A 99 -1.99 -10.11 6.92
CA GLN A 99 -0.74 -9.54 7.43
C GLN A 99 0.25 -9.22 6.30
N GLU A 100 0.38 -10.11 5.33
CA GLU A 100 1.25 -9.92 4.17
C GLU A 100 0.76 -8.76 3.30
N SER A 101 -0.52 -8.75 2.93
CA SER A 101 -1.13 -7.65 2.18
C SER A 101 -1.01 -6.30 2.89
N SER A 102 -1.25 -6.25 4.21
CA SER A 102 -1.11 -5.01 4.98
C SER A 102 0.34 -4.52 5.04
N ARG A 103 1.31 -5.44 5.16
CA ARG A 103 2.74 -5.10 5.10
C ARG A 103 3.16 -4.61 3.72
N GLU A 104 2.64 -5.18 2.65
CA GLU A 104 2.91 -4.70 1.29
C GLU A 104 2.36 -3.29 1.08
N ALA A 105 1.13 -3.03 1.53
CA ALA A 105 0.53 -1.69 1.48
C ALA A 105 1.33 -0.68 2.32
N ALA A 106 1.71 -1.06 3.56
CA ALA A 106 2.52 -0.23 4.44
C ALA A 106 3.88 0.11 3.80
N LYS A 107 4.55 -0.89 3.22
CA LYS A 107 5.83 -0.71 2.53
C LYS A 107 5.73 0.22 1.34
N LYS A 108 4.69 0.04 0.51
CA LYS A 108 4.45 0.91 -0.65
C LYS A 108 4.22 2.36 -0.22
N LEU A 109 3.43 2.56 0.83
CA LEU A 109 3.18 3.89 1.38
C LEU A 109 4.44 4.50 2.00
N GLN A 110 5.29 3.68 2.63
CA GLN A 110 6.59 4.09 3.13
C GLN A 110 7.52 4.56 2.00
N ASP A 111 7.60 3.82 0.89
CA ASP A 111 8.40 4.21 -0.27
C ASP A 111 7.94 5.56 -0.85
N GLN A 112 6.61 5.77 -0.94
CA GLN A 112 6.02 7.04 -1.39
C GLN A 112 6.31 8.20 -0.41
N ARG A 113 6.18 7.95 0.89
CA ARG A 113 6.50 8.92 1.95
C ARG A 113 7.97 9.35 1.89
N GLU A 114 8.89 8.41 1.67
CA GLU A 114 10.31 8.72 1.52
C GLU A 114 10.59 9.58 0.29
N GLU A 115 9.94 9.28 -0.84
CA GLU A 115 10.10 10.05 -2.07
C GLU A 115 9.59 11.49 -1.90
N LEU A 116 8.39 11.65 -1.33
CA LEU A 116 7.86 12.96 -0.98
C LEU A 116 8.79 13.71 -0.01
N ALA A 117 9.39 13.03 0.97
CA ALA A 117 10.35 13.67 1.86
C ALA A 117 11.60 14.21 1.12
N ARG A 118 12.09 13.49 0.10
CA ARG A 118 13.19 13.97 -0.77
C ARG A 118 12.76 15.16 -1.62
N GLN A 119 11.55 15.13 -2.16
CA GLN A 119 10.98 16.25 -2.92
C GLN A 119 10.84 17.49 -2.03
N LEU A 120 10.36 17.34 -0.79
CA LEU A 120 10.22 18.43 0.16
C LEU A 120 11.57 19.06 0.52
N GLU A 121 12.62 18.26 0.68
CA GLU A 121 13.97 18.79 0.93
C GLU A 121 14.46 19.61 -0.26
N THR A 122 14.27 19.10 -1.48
CA THR A 122 14.63 19.83 -2.71
C THR A 122 13.82 21.14 -2.84
N LEU A 123 12.53 21.09 -2.51
CA LEU A 123 11.64 22.26 -2.48
C LEU A 123 12.08 23.31 -1.45
N ARG A 124 12.64 22.89 -0.31
CA ARG A 124 13.19 23.82 0.68
C ARG A 124 14.41 24.56 0.19
N GLU A 125 15.21 23.94 -0.67
CA GLU A 125 16.39 24.58 -1.25
C GLU A 125 16.06 25.46 -2.46
N SER A 126 14.88 25.28 -3.07
CA SER A 126 14.45 26.02 -4.25
C SER A 126 13.94 27.44 -3.93
N GLY A 127 13.83 28.28 -4.95
CA GLY A 127 13.30 29.64 -4.81
C GLY A 127 12.78 30.21 -6.11
N GLY A 128 11.96 31.25 -6.02
CA GLY A 128 11.30 31.87 -7.17
C GLY A 128 10.41 30.88 -7.92
N ASP A 129 10.39 30.96 -9.24
CA ASP A 129 9.54 30.14 -10.11
C ASP A 129 9.79 28.62 -9.92
N ALA A 130 11.03 28.21 -9.65
CA ALA A 130 11.37 26.81 -9.39
C ALA A 130 10.74 26.27 -8.09
N TRP A 131 10.41 27.15 -7.15
CA TRP A 131 9.67 26.76 -5.95
C TRP A 131 8.21 26.48 -6.26
N GLU A 132 7.56 27.30 -7.08
CA GLU A 132 6.15 27.12 -7.46
C GLU A 132 5.97 25.80 -8.23
N GLU A 133 6.83 25.54 -9.23
CA GLU A 133 6.78 24.31 -10.01
C GLU A 133 6.96 23.05 -9.14
N MET A 134 7.89 23.09 -8.17
CA MET A 134 8.12 21.95 -7.28
C MET A 134 7.04 21.81 -6.21
N ALA A 135 6.42 22.90 -5.77
CA ALA A 135 5.30 22.86 -4.83
C ALA A 135 4.07 22.22 -5.49
N GLU A 136 3.79 22.59 -6.75
CA GLU A 136 2.74 21.96 -7.56
C GLU A 136 3.03 20.48 -7.80
N ALA A 137 4.27 20.13 -8.15
CA ALA A 137 4.67 18.73 -8.33
C ALA A 137 4.49 17.91 -7.04
N PHE A 138 4.87 18.46 -5.88
CA PHE A 138 4.68 17.81 -4.58
C PHE A 138 3.20 17.57 -4.27
N ALA A 139 2.35 18.59 -4.47
CA ALA A 139 0.91 18.46 -4.25
C ALA A 139 0.29 17.41 -5.21
N SER A 140 0.72 17.39 -6.47
CA SER A 140 0.30 16.38 -7.46
C SER A 140 0.73 14.97 -7.04
N SER A 141 1.97 14.78 -6.61
CA SER A 141 2.45 13.48 -6.12
C SER A 141 1.63 13.00 -4.91
N LEU A 142 1.23 13.90 -4.00
CA LEU A 142 0.37 13.52 -2.88
C LEU A 142 -1.01 13.02 -3.33
N ASN A 143 -1.59 13.66 -4.35
CA ASN A 143 -2.86 13.23 -4.95
C ASN A 143 -2.72 11.90 -5.69
N GLU A 144 -1.63 11.68 -6.43
CA GLU A 144 -1.36 10.40 -7.09
C GLU A 144 -1.22 9.24 -6.10
N VAL A 145 -0.55 9.47 -4.96
CA VAL A 145 -0.48 8.51 -3.85
C VAL A 145 -1.89 8.17 -3.34
N SER A 146 -2.74 9.19 -3.16
CA SER A 146 -4.14 8.99 -2.76
C SER A 146 -4.91 8.15 -3.77
N GLU A 147 -4.81 8.47 -5.06
CA GLU A 147 -5.48 7.72 -6.12
C GLU A 147 -5.01 6.26 -6.17
N GLU A 148 -3.70 6.02 -6.02
CA GLU A 148 -3.11 4.70 -6.04
C GLU A 148 -3.57 3.84 -4.85
N LEU A 149 -3.71 4.45 -3.66
CA LEU A 149 -4.29 3.80 -2.48
C LEU A 149 -5.78 3.53 -2.64
N GLY A 150 -6.53 4.42 -3.29
CA GLY A 150 -7.92 4.19 -3.66
C GLY A 150 -8.08 3.07 -4.70
N GLN A 151 -7.04 2.78 -5.49
CA GLN A 151 -7.03 1.76 -6.53
C GLN A 151 -6.53 0.38 -6.08
N LEU A 152 -5.92 0.26 -4.89
CA LEU A 152 -5.47 -1.00 -4.29
C LEU A 152 -6.62 -2.04 -4.08
N ASP A 153 -7.87 -1.67 -4.40
CA ASP A 153 -9.08 -2.50 -4.43
C ASP A 153 -9.35 -3.22 -5.78
N ARG A 154 -8.68 -2.85 -6.89
CA ARG A 154 -9.19 -3.16 -8.25
C ARG A 154 -8.56 -4.35 -9.00
N ASP A 155 -7.51 -4.97 -8.48
CA ASP A 155 -6.87 -6.18 -9.03
C ASP A 155 -7.01 -7.39 -8.08
#